data_AF-A0A816DP43-F1
#
_entry.id   AF-A0A816DP43-F1
#
_cell.length_a   1.000
_cell.length_b   1.000
_cell.length_c   1.000
_cell.angle_alpha   90.00
_cell.angle_beta   90.00
_cell.angle_gamma   90.00
#
_symmetry.space_group_name_H-M   'P 1'
#
loop_
_entity.id
_entity.type
_entity.pdbx_description
1 polymer ?
#
loop_
_entity_poly.entity_id
_entity_poly.type
_entity_poly.pdbx_seq_one_letter_code
_entity_poly.pdbx_strand_id
1 'polypeptide(L)'
;MSLSCAIETCKRKSRALCHCCNKNLCPDHLKEHVDLINSRMNPLADEINTLDNQLSLLNVDEVIDKCRLKLDKWRHESHATVDRFYEEKCQELQQRCVEKVGEKRKKIHQLKLKTNELIQEQEATHDDICSLKATINDIKRDVNQYEENGIVVDVDPLIINQNLVSIEQWTSNELDISTLSSPYRTVACSKDNPPTMTSNNHFLLIDQYPNLCLYDKQLTLLKEYPWEYDPIPDMCWSSTLNSFIIITNKNGVFLMNENLTSLECIQTIEKKQWLSCTCSDSTLFLTTNESG
;
A
#
# COMPACT_ATOMS: atom_id res chain seq x y z
N MET A 1 -68.84 17.34 -1.97
CA MET A 1 -69.29 15.99 -2.38
C MET A 1 -68.76 14.99 -1.35
N SER A 2 -69.59 14.14 -0.77
CA SER A 2 -69.12 13.13 0.21
C SER A 2 -68.49 11.94 -0.52
N LEU A 3 -67.20 11.69 -0.31
CA LEU A 3 -66.48 10.56 -0.90
C LEU A 3 -67.01 9.24 -0.32
N SER A 4 -67.20 8.23 -1.18
CA SER A 4 -67.53 6.86 -0.76
C SER A 4 -66.30 6.17 -0.17
N CYS A 5 -66.52 5.16 0.68
CA CYS A 5 -65.44 4.29 1.13
C CYS A 5 -64.76 3.61 -0.09
N ALA A 6 -63.43 3.52 -0.08
CA ALA A 6 -62.63 2.95 -1.15
C ALA A 6 -62.70 1.42 -1.26
N ILE A 7 -63.50 0.77 -0.40
CA ILE A 7 -63.78 -0.66 -0.46
C ILE A 7 -65.08 -0.83 -1.23
N GLU A 8 -65.02 -1.50 -2.39
CA GLU A 8 -66.11 -1.56 -3.38
C GLU A 8 -67.42 -2.14 -2.83
N THR A 9 -67.34 -3.02 -1.83
CA THR A 9 -68.50 -3.62 -1.17
C THR A 9 -69.12 -2.73 -0.08
N CYS A 10 -68.48 -1.61 0.27
CA CYS A 10 -68.91 -0.73 1.34
C CYS A 10 -69.75 0.46 0.85
N LYS A 11 -71.05 0.45 1.16
CA LYS A 11 -71.96 1.56 0.83
C LYS A 11 -71.84 2.79 1.75
N ARG A 12 -70.94 2.77 2.74
CA ARG A 12 -70.81 3.85 3.74
C ARG A 12 -69.97 4.99 3.18
N LYS A 13 -70.28 6.22 3.60
CA LYS A 13 -69.48 7.42 3.28
C LYS A 13 -68.14 7.34 4.00
N SER A 14 -67.06 7.68 3.31
CA SER A 14 -65.76 7.87 3.94
C SER A 14 -65.84 9.06 4.90
N ARG A 15 -65.13 8.93 6.03
CA ARG A 15 -64.99 9.99 7.03
C ARG A 15 -63.53 10.35 7.32
N ALA A 16 -62.59 9.56 6.80
CA ALA A 16 -61.16 9.74 7.01
C ALA A 16 -60.37 9.17 5.83
N LEU A 17 -59.27 9.83 5.51
CA LEU A 17 -58.26 9.35 4.58
C LEU A 17 -57.22 8.55 5.39
N CYS A 18 -56.97 7.30 5.00
CA CYS A 18 -55.86 6.54 5.57
C CYS A 18 -54.55 7.01 4.93
N HIS A 19 -53.67 7.61 5.71
CA HIS A 19 -52.38 8.09 5.21
C HIS A 19 -51.39 6.98 4.84
N CYS A 20 -51.55 5.76 5.37
CA CYS A 20 -50.70 4.62 5.04
C CYS A 20 -50.90 4.13 3.60
N CYS A 21 -52.15 4.13 3.09
CA CYS A 21 -52.47 3.61 1.76
C CYS A 21 -53.13 4.65 0.83
N ASN A 22 -53.28 5.89 1.30
CA ASN A 22 -53.95 7.02 0.63
C ASN A 22 -55.38 6.71 0.15
N LYS A 23 -56.10 5.88 0.92
CA LYS A 23 -57.49 5.46 0.61
C LYS A 23 -58.49 6.10 1.56
N ASN A 24 -59.61 6.58 1.00
CA ASN A 24 -60.72 7.14 1.76
C ASN A 24 -61.53 6.00 2.40
N LEU A 25 -61.46 5.85 3.73
CA LEU A 25 -62.12 4.76 4.46
C LEU A 25 -63.28 5.27 5.33
N CYS A 26 -64.27 4.41 5.58
CA CYS A 26 -65.26 4.64 6.62
C CYS A 26 -64.67 4.25 7.99
N PRO A 27 -65.26 4.69 9.12
CA PRO A 27 -64.69 4.44 10.45
C PRO A 27 -64.42 2.95 10.75
N ASP A 28 -65.34 2.05 10.37
CA ASP A 28 -65.22 0.61 10.61
C ASP A 28 -64.04 0.01 9.84
N HIS A 29 -63.92 0.30 8.53
CA HIS A 29 -62.81 -0.19 7.72
C HIS A 29 -61.47 0.47 8.06
N LEU A 30 -61.49 1.71 8.58
CA LEU A 30 -60.28 2.32 9.13
C LEU A 30 -59.82 1.58 10.40
N LYS A 31 -60.76 1.20 11.26
CA LYS A 31 -60.46 0.40 12.46
C LYS A 31 -59.92 -0.98 12.08
N GLU A 32 -60.57 -1.69 11.16
CA GLU A 32 -60.08 -2.98 10.66
C GLU A 32 -58.70 -2.86 10.01
N HIS A 33 -58.43 -1.77 9.29
CA HIS A 33 -57.12 -1.50 8.70
C HIS A 33 -56.04 -1.24 9.76
N VAL A 34 -56.37 -0.51 10.82
CA VAL A 34 -55.49 -0.30 11.97
C VAL A 34 -55.24 -1.61 12.71
N ASP A 35 -56.29 -2.41 12.92
CA ASP A 35 -56.19 -3.73 13.57
C ASP A 35 -55.34 -4.70 12.72
N LEU A 36 -55.44 -4.65 11.38
CA LEU A 36 -54.62 -5.42 10.46
C LEU A 36 -53.15 -4.97 10.43
N ILE A 37 -52.88 -3.67 10.58
CA ILE A 37 -51.51 -3.17 10.72
C ILE A 37 -50.92 -3.62 12.06
N ASN A 38 -51.70 -3.50 13.14
CA ASN A 38 -51.27 -3.91 14.48
C ASN A 38 -51.05 -5.42 14.56
N SER A 39 -51.85 -6.24 13.87
CA SER A 39 -51.65 -7.69 13.84
C SER A 39 -50.36 -8.11 13.14
N ARG A 40 -49.80 -7.25 12.26
CA ARG A 40 -48.46 -7.47 11.66
C ARG A 40 -47.30 -7.12 12.58
N MET A 41 -47.54 -6.44 13.70
CA MET A 41 -46.51 -6.20 14.71
C MET A 41 -46.21 -7.46 15.53
N ASN A 42 -47.19 -8.35 15.71
CA ASN A 42 -47.00 -9.57 16.50
C ASN A 42 -45.95 -10.51 15.88
N PRO A 43 -45.98 -10.83 14.56
CA PRO A 43 -44.92 -11.62 13.94
C PRO A 43 -43.53 -10.98 14.05
N LEU A 44 -43.43 -9.66 13.95
CA LEU A 44 -42.14 -8.97 14.11
C LEU A 44 -41.64 -9.06 15.57
N ALA A 45 -42.54 -8.97 16.55
CA ALA A 45 -42.17 -9.18 17.95
C ALA A 45 -41.70 -10.62 18.19
N ASP A 46 -42.36 -11.60 17.58
CA ASP A 46 -41.95 -13.01 17.65
C ASP A 46 -40.58 -13.25 16.99
N GLU A 47 -40.31 -12.61 15.84
CA GLU A 47 -39.00 -12.64 15.18
C GLU A 47 -37.91 -12.00 16.06
N ILE A 48 -38.18 -10.83 16.65
CA ILE A 48 -37.26 -10.14 17.57
C ILE A 48 -36.95 -11.04 18.77
N ASN A 49 -37.97 -11.63 19.39
CA ASN A 49 -37.80 -12.53 20.53
C ASN A 49 -37.02 -13.80 20.14
N THR A 50 -37.21 -14.30 18.91
CA THR A 50 -36.44 -15.44 18.40
C THR A 50 -34.96 -15.09 18.25
N LEU A 51 -34.65 -13.91 17.70
CA LEU A 51 -33.29 -13.42 17.57
C LEU A 51 -32.63 -13.19 18.94
N ASP A 52 -33.36 -12.61 19.90
CA ASP A 52 -32.88 -12.38 21.27
C ASP A 52 -32.54 -13.69 21.98
N ASN A 53 -33.40 -14.71 21.84
CA ASN A 53 -33.13 -16.05 22.35
C ASN A 53 -31.90 -16.68 21.68
N GLN A 54 -31.74 -16.52 20.37
CA GLN A 54 -30.56 -17.02 19.65
C GLN A 54 -29.28 -16.35 20.14
N LEU A 55 -29.29 -15.03 20.33
CA LEU A 55 -28.16 -14.28 20.88
C LEU A 55 -27.85 -14.71 22.31
N SER A 56 -28.87 -14.94 23.12
CA SER A 56 -28.73 -15.40 24.52
C SER A 56 -28.15 -16.81 24.63
N LEU A 57 -28.34 -17.65 23.60
CA LEU A 57 -27.78 -19.01 23.54
C LEU A 57 -26.36 -19.05 22.96
N LEU A 58 -25.85 -17.95 22.41
CA LEU A 58 -24.47 -17.90 21.91
C LEU A 58 -23.48 -17.97 23.08
N ASN A 59 -22.68 -19.02 23.10
CA ASN A 59 -21.55 -19.12 24.00
C ASN A 59 -20.37 -18.31 23.45
N VAL A 60 -20.17 -17.10 24.00
CA VAL A 60 -19.08 -16.20 23.62
C VAL A 60 -17.72 -16.85 23.77
N ASP A 61 -17.51 -17.65 24.82
CA ASP A 61 -16.24 -18.34 25.05
C ASP A 61 -15.95 -19.36 23.95
N GLU A 62 -16.96 -20.10 23.47
CA GLU A 62 -16.80 -21.04 22.36
C GLU A 62 -16.44 -20.33 21.04
N VAL A 63 -17.01 -19.15 20.81
CA VAL A 63 -16.68 -18.31 19.64
C VAL A 63 -15.24 -17.80 19.75
N ILE A 64 -14.84 -17.31 20.93
CA ILE A 64 -13.47 -16.85 21.19
C ILE A 64 -12.47 -17.99 21.01
N ASP A 65 -12.76 -19.18 21.52
CA ASP A 65 -11.87 -20.33 21.41
C ASP A 65 -11.69 -20.77 19.94
N LYS A 66 -12.74 -20.73 19.13
CA LYS A 66 -12.63 -20.94 17.68
C LYS A 66 -11.72 -19.91 17.00
N CYS A 67 -11.78 -18.64 17.42
CA CYS A 67 -10.89 -17.60 16.92
C CYS A 67 -9.44 -17.81 17.38
N ARG A 68 -9.22 -18.17 18.65
CA ARG A 68 -7.89 -18.50 19.20
C ARG A 68 -7.23 -19.64 18.44
N LEU A 69 -7.98 -20.70 18.12
CA LEU A 69 -7.47 -21.82 17.33
C LEU A 69 -6.93 -21.38 15.95
N LYS A 70 -7.56 -20.37 15.31
CA LYS A 70 -7.06 -19.80 14.06
C LYS A 70 -5.75 -19.05 14.27
N LEU A 71 -5.65 -18.26 15.34
CA LEU A 71 -4.43 -17.52 15.68
C LEU A 71 -3.29 -18.47 16.03
N ASP A 72 -3.56 -19.52 16.80
CA ASP A 72 -2.57 -20.53 17.15
C ASP A 72 -2.10 -21.28 15.90
N LYS A 73 -3.01 -21.65 15.01
CA LYS A 73 -2.65 -22.25 13.73
C LYS A 73 -1.73 -21.33 12.91
N TRP A 74 -2.12 -20.07 12.74
CA TRP A 74 -1.30 -19.08 12.04
C TRP A 74 0.09 -18.92 12.67
N ARG A 75 0.17 -18.88 14.00
CA ARG A 75 1.44 -18.81 14.73
C ARG A 75 2.34 -20.01 14.41
N HIS A 76 1.82 -21.23 14.52
CA HIS A 76 2.60 -22.45 14.25
C HIS A 76 3.07 -22.52 12.80
N GLU A 77 2.19 -22.21 11.84
CA GLU A 77 2.53 -22.22 10.41
C GLU A 77 3.57 -21.15 10.05
N SER A 78 3.49 -19.97 10.69
CA SER A 78 4.46 -18.89 10.51
C SER A 78 5.84 -19.28 11.02
N HIS A 79 5.93 -19.83 12.24
CA HIS A 79 7.20 -20.33 12.78
C HIS A 79 7.81 -21.42 11.88
N ALA A 80 7.00 -22.41 11.47
CA ALA A 80 7.48 -23.47 10.58
C ALA A 80 7.98 -22.92 9.23
N THR A 81 7.37 -21.85 8.72
CA THR A 81 7.82 -21.19 7.49
C THR A 81 9.17 -20.49 7.68
N VAL A 82 9.35 -19.79 8.80
CA VAL A 82 10.64 -19.16 9.16
C VAL A 82 11.73 -20.20 9.30
N ASP A 83 11.46 -21.29 10.02
CA ASP A 83 12.42 -22.38 10.23
C ASP A 83 12.84 -23.02 8.90
N ARG A 84 11.88 -23.28 8.00
CA ARG A 84 12.18 -23.82 6.66
C ARG A 84 13.05 -22.86 5.86
N PHE A 85 12.72 -21.57 5.86
CA PHE A 85 13.51 -20.57 5.14
C PHE A 85 14.94 -20.46 5.68
N TYR A 86 15.11 -20.51 7.00
CA TYR A 86 16.42 -20.55 7.64
C TYR A 86 17.24 -21.76 7.17
N GLU A 87 16.66 -22.95 7.19
CA GLU A 87 17.34 -24.19 6.77
C GLU A 87 17.74 -24.14 5.29
N GLU A 88 16.86 -23.63 4.41
CA GLU A 88 17.17 -23.41 3.00
C GLU A 88 18.37 -22.47 2.81
N LYS A 89 18.44 -21.39 3.61
CA LYS A 89 19.57 -20.44 3.56
C LYS A 89 20.86 -21.03 4.12
N CYS A 90 20.80 -21.89 5.14
CA CYS A 90 21.96 -22.64 5.62
C CYS A 90 22.51 -23.57 4.54
N GLN A 91 21.65 -24.27 3.81
CA GLN A 91 22.05 -25.13 2.71
C GLN A 91 22.66 -24.32 1.55
N GLU A 92 22.06 -23.18 1.20
CA GLU A 92 22.60 -22.26 0.20
C GLU A 92 24.01 -21.76 0.59
N LEU A 93 24.18 -21.37 1.86
CA LEU A 93 25.47 -20.93 2.40
C LEU A 93 26.52 -22.04 2.30
N GLN A 94 26.17 -23.26 2.73
CA GLN A 94 27.07 -24.40 2.67
C GLN A 94 27.51 -24.70 1.23
N GLN A 95 26.57 -24.69 0.28
CA GLN A 95 26.85 -24.91 -1.13
C GLN A 95 27.81 -23.85 -1.68
N ARG A 96 27.55 -22.57 -1.42
CA ARG A 96 28.43 -21.47 -1.85
C ARG A 96 29.82 -21.55 -1.24
N CYS A 97 29.93 -21.92 0.04
CA CYS A 97 31.21 -22.18 0.71
C CYS A 97 32.01 -23.25 -0.03
N VAL A 98 31.39 -24.40 -0.31
CA VAL A 98 32.03 -25.53 -1.01
C VAL A 98 32.49 -25.12 -2.40
N GLU A 99 31.67 -24.40 -3.15
CA GLU A 99 32.01 -23.91 -4.49
C GLU A 99 33.20 -22.94 -4.48
N LYS A 100 33.17 -21.91 -3.62
CA LYS A 100 34.25 -20.92 -3.51
C LYS A 100 35.57 -21.56 -3.09
N VAL A 101 35.55 -22.44 -2.10
CA VAL A 101 36.75 -23.18 -1.68
C VAL A 101 37.22 -24.12 -2.79
N GLY A 102 36.29 -24.78 -3.49
CA GLY A 102 36.56 -25.65 -4.64
C GLY A 102 37.26 -24.92 -5.78
N GLU A 103 36.82 -23.70 -6.13
CA GLU A 103 37.47 -22.85 -7.13
C GLU A 103 38.92 -22.53 -6.75
N LYS A 104 39.18 -22.18 -5.48
CA LYS A 104 40.55 -21.91 -5.01
C LYS A 104 41.41 -23.17 -5.07
N ARG A 105 40.88 -24.34 -4.68
CA ARG A 105 41.59 -25.62 -4.81
C ARG A 105 41.94 -25.94 -6.26
N LYS A 106 41.04 -25.69 -7.21
CA LYS A 106 41.32 -25.86 -8.66
C LYS A 106 42.43 -24.95 -9.13
N LYS A 107 42.42 -23.66 -8.75
CA LYS A 107 43.51 -22.72 -9.06
C LYS A 107 44.85 -23.14 -8.46
N ILE A 108 44.86 -23.61 -7.22
CA ILE A 108 46.07 -24.17 -6.58
C ILE A 108 46.59 -25.38 -7.37
N HIS A 109 45.69 -26.27 -7.81
CA HIS A 109 46.09 -27.43 -8.61
C HIS A 109 46.70 -27.02 -9.96
N GLN A 110 46.10 -26.07 -10.67
CA GLN A 110 46.65 -25.51 -11.91
C GLN A 110 48.02 -24.87 -11.70
N LEU A 111 48.19 -24.11 -10.61
CA LEU A 111 49.48 -23.55 -10.22
C LEU A 111 50.55 -24.63 -10.03
N LYS A 112 50.21 -25.74 -9.37
CA LYS A 112 51.11 -26.87 -9.18
C LYS A 112 51.52 -27.53 -10.50
N LEU A 113 50.57 -27.74 -11.42
CA LEU A 113 50.85 -28.30 -12.74
C LEU A 113 51.79 -27.39 -13.54
N LYS A 114 51.45 -26.10 -13.67
CA LYS A 114 52.29 -25.13 -14.40
C LYS A 114 53.69 -25.00 -13.78
N THR A 115 53.79 -25.03 -12.45
CA THR A 115 55.09 -24.97 -11.77
C THR A 115 55.93 -26.21 -12.09
N ASN A 116 55.33 -27.41 -12.10
CA ASN A 116 56.04 -28.64 -12.44
C ASN A 116 56.50 -28.66 -13.90
N GLU A 117 55.68 -28.19 -14.84
CA GLU A 117 56.04 -28.07 -16.27
C GLU A 117 57.27 -27.16 -16.44
N LEU A 118 57.24 -25.96 -15.87
CA LEU A 118 58.36 -25.02 -15.94
C LEU A 118 59.65 -25.57 -15.30
N ILE A 119 59.53 -26.38 -14.23
CA ILE A 119 60.68 -27.04 -13.60
C ILE A 119 61.25 -28.13 -14.53
N GLN A 120 60.40 -28.92 -15.18
CA GLN A 120 60.82 -30.00 -16.07
C GLN A 120 61.51 -29.47 -17.34
N GLU A 121 60.96 -28.40 -17.92
CA GLU A 121 61.47 -27.79 -19.15
C GLU A 121 62.73 -26.94 -18.90
N GLN A 122 62.97 -26.49 -17.65
CA GLN A 122 64.05 -25.57 -17.27
C GLN A 122 64.02 -24.20 -18.00
N GLU A 123 62.89 -23.84 -18.62
CA GLU A 123 62.70 -22.62 -19.41
C GLU A 123 61.82 -21.58 -18.71
N ALA A 124 61.86 -21.52 -17.37
CA ALA A 124 61.07 -20.56 -16.63
C ALA A 124 61.48 -19.10 -16.93
N THR A 125 60.54 -18.30 -17.43
CA THR A 125 60.77 -16.86 -17.64
C THR A 125 60.50 -16.05 -16.37
N HIS A 126 61.04 -14.84 -16.31
CA HIS A 126 60.73 -13.91 -15.22
C HIS A 126 59.22 -13.58 -15.16
N ASP A 127 58.57 -13.50 -16.32
CA ASP A 127 57.13 -13.21 -16.42
C ASP A 127 56.28 -14.37 -15.88
N ASP A 128 56.69 -15.61 -16.12
CA ASP A 128 56.04 -16.79 -15.52
C ASP A 128 56.11 -16.75 -13.99
N ILE A 129 57.29 -16.45 -13.43
CA ILE A 129 57.47 -16.34 -11.98
C ILE A 129 56.60 -15.22 -11.40
N CYS A 130 56.54 -14.07 -12.08
CA CYS A 130 55.68 -12.95 -11.67
C CYS A 130 54.20 -13.31 -11.69
N SER A 131 53.74 -13.99 -12.76
CA SER A 131 52.36 -14.47 -12.90
C SER A 131 51.99 -15.48 -11.80
N LEU A 132 52.88 -16.44 -11.51
CA LEU A 132 52.69 -17.42 -10.44
C LEU A 132 52.61 -16.74 -9.07
N LYS A 133 53.52 -15.81 -8.77
CA LYS A 133 53.51 -15.03 -7.52
C LYS A 133 52.23 -14.21 -7.35
N ALA A 134 51.77 -13.54 -8.40
CA ALA A 134 50.53 -12.77 -8.37
C ALA A 134 49.35 -13.67 -8.00
N THR A 135 49.21 -14.82 -8.66
CA THR A 135 48.12 -15.77 -8.39
C THR A 135 48.19 -16.35 -6.98
N ILE A 136 49.40 -16.65 -6.47
CA ILE A 136 49.60 -17.12 -5.08
C ILE A 136 49.15 -16.06 -4.08
N ASN A 137 49.51 -14.80 -4.31
CA ASN A 137 49.13 -13.69 -3.42
C ASN A 137 47.62 -13.45 -3.44
N ASP A 138 46.97 -13.54 -4.60
CA ASP A 138 45.52 -13.45 -4.71
C ASP A 138 44.83 -14.56 -3.92
N ILE A 139 45.27 -15.82 -4.08
CA ILE A 139 44.70 -16.95 -3.32
C ILE A 139 44.92 -16.78 -1.82
N LYS A 140 46.10 -16.31 -1.39
CA LYS A 140 46.37 -16.04 0.04
C LYS A 140 45.45 -14.98 0.60
N ARG A 141 45.24 -13.87 -0.14
CA ARG A 141 44.32 -12.81 0.28
C ARG A 141 42.91 -13.36 0.45
N ASP A 142 42.44 -14.14 -0.51
CA ASP A 142 41.09 -14.72 -0.47
C ASP A 142 40.93 -15.70 0.70
N VAL A 143 41.93 -16.55 0.96
CA VAL A 143 41.92 -17.48 2.10
C VAL A 143 41.88 -16.73 3.43
N ASN A 144 42.76 -15.73 3.60
CA ASN A 144 42.79 -14.92 4.82
C ASN A 144 41.45 -14.20 5.03
N GLN A 145 40.84 -13.68 3.96
CA GLN A 145 39.54 -13.03 4.04
C GLN A 145 38.45 -13.99 4.53
N TYR A 146 38.46 -15.25 4.06
CA TYR A 146 37.52 -16.26 4.52
C TYR A 146 37.78 -16.74 5.95
N GLU A 147 39.04 -16.80 6.39
CA GLU A 147 39.38 -17.16 7.77
C GLU A 147 38.99 -16.07 8.77
N GLU A 148 39.19 -14.79 8.41
CA GLU A 148 38.91 -13.66 9.29
C GLU A 148 37.41 -13.31 9.33
N ASN A 149 36.74 -13.30 8.17
CA ASN A 149 35.39 -12.74 8.04
C ASN A 149 34.33 -13.75 7.58
N GLY A 150 34.73 -14.98 7.24
CA GLY A 150 33.81 -15.96 6.65
C GLY A 150 33.24 -15.50 5.31
N ILE A 151 32.09 -16.08 4.93
CA ILE A 151 31.26 -15.54 3.85
C ILE A 151 30.30 -14.52 4.47
N VAL A 152 30.29 -13.32 3.90
CA VAL A 152 29.38 -12.25 4.34
C VAL A 152 27.93 -12.68 4.09
N VAL A 153 27.12 -12.61 5.15
CA VAL A 153 25.68 -12.84 5.10
C VAL A 153 25.00 -11.60 5.66
N ASP A 154 24.28 -10.88 4.79
CA ASP A 154 23.46 -9.75 5.20
C ASP A 154 22.05 -10.26 5.52
N VAL A 155 21.57 -9.95 6.73
CA VAL A 155 20.25 -10.36 7.20
C VAL A 155 19.46 -9.13 7.59
N ASP A 156 18.40 -8.86 6.83
CA ASP A 156 17.44 -7.83 7.18
C ASP A 156 16.52 -8.31 8.32
N PRO A 157 16.10 -7.41 9.23
CA PRO A 157 15.19 -7.77 10.31
C PRO A 157 13.81 -8.14 9.76
N LEU A 158 13.21 -9.18 10.34
CA LEU A 158 11.82 -9.54 10.03
C LEU A 158 10.87 -8.50 10.64
N ILE A 159 10.15 -7.76 9.79
CA ILE A 159 9.16 -6.76 10.21
C ILE A 159 7.77 -7.38 10.12
N ILE A 160 7.10 -7.52 11.28
CA ILE A 160 5.71 -7.98 11.34
C ILE A 160 4.79 -6.76 11.17
N ASN A 161 4.06 -6.71 10.07
CA ASN A 161 3.04 -5.69 9.85
C ASN A 161 1.89 -5.87 10.85
N GLN A 162 1.47 -4.79 11.53
CA GLN A 162 0.36 -4.83 12.49
C GLN A 162 -0.97 -5.25 11.85
N ASN A 163 -1.11 -5.08 10.53
CA ASN A 163 -2.31 -5.47 9.78
C ASN A 163 -2.29 -6.93 9.29
N LEU A 164 -1.27 -7.71 9.67
CA LEU A 164 -1.12 -9.09 9.22
C LEU A 164 -2.16 -10.03 9.87
N VAL A 165 -2.65 -9.65 11.05
CA VAL A 165 -3.78 -10.28 11.73
C VAL A 165 -4.75 -9.18 12.11
N SER A 166 -5.89 -9.12 11.43
CA SER A 166 -7.01 -8.29 11.83
C SER A 166 -7.97 -9.08 12.70
N ILE A 167 -8.27 -8.53 13.87
CA ILE A 167 -9.44 -8.93 14.64
C ILE A 167 -10.46 -7.86 14.31
N GLU A 168 -11.56 -8.25 13.65
CA GLU A 168 -12.65 -7.31 13.35
C GLU A 168 -13.08 -6.62 14.65
N GLN A 169 -12.80 -5.33 14.75
CA GLN A 169 -13.67 -4.46 15.52
C GLN A 169 -15.01 -4.46 14.77
N TRP A 170 -16.11 -4.62 15.50
CA TRP A 170 -17.43 -4.26 15.00
C TRP A 170 -17.51 -2.73 14.81
N THR A 171 -16.66 -2.19 13.95
CA THR A 171 -16.80 -0.89 13.35
C THR A 171 -17.30 -1.18 11.95
N SER A 172 -18.56 -0.86 11.71
CA SER A 172 -19.17 -0.69 10.40
C SER A 172 -18.47 0.45 9.64
N ASN A 173 -17.19 0.30 9.37
CA ASN A 173 -16.38 1.17 8.55
C ASN A 173 -15.76 0.32 7.44
N GLU A 174 -16.61 -0.40 6.70
CA GLU A 174 -16.38 -0.42 5.26
C GLU A 174 -16.25 1.06 4.85
N LEU A 175 -15.22 1.40 4.08
CA LEU A 175 -15.08 2.72 3.48
C LEU A 175 -16.27 2.92 2.54
N ASP A 176 -17.40 3.32 3.11
CA ASP A 176 -18.58 3.66 2.37
C ASP A 176 -18.31 5.03 1.77
N ILE A 177 -17.91 5.03 0.50
CA ILE A 177 -17.68 6.25 -0.30
C ILE A 177 -18.95 7.13 -0.28
N SER A 178 -20.13 6.60 0.04
CA SER A 178 -21.35 7.37 0.24
C SER A 178 -21.35 8.26 1.50
N THR A 179 -20.44 8.02 2.45
CA THR A 179 -20.18 8.91 3.60
C THR A 179 -19.34 10.13 3.25
N LEU A 180 -18.66 10.12 2.09
CA LEU A 180 -18.06 11.34 1.56
C LEU A 180 -19.20 12.29 1.21
N SER A 181 -19.23 13.44 1.88
CA SER A 181 -20.20 14.49 1.59
C SER A 181 -20.05 14.91 0.12
N SER A 182 -21.12 15.46 -0.47
CA SER A 182 -21.03 16.15 -1.77
C SER A 182 -19.80 17.08 -1.80
N PRO A 183 -19.11 17.23 -2.94
CA PRO A 183 -17.88 18.03 -3.02
C PRO A 183 -18.02 19.35 -2.26
N TYR A 184 -17.24 19.52 -1.20
CA TYR A 184 -17.38 20.66 -0.28
C TYR A 184 -17.28 21.98 -1.03
N ARG A 185 -16.31 22.09 -1.94
CA ARG A 185 -16.07 23.22 -2.85
C ARG A 185 -15.33 22.74 -4.10
N THR A 186 -15.40 23.50 -5.18
CA THR A 186 -14.68 23.25 -6.44
C THR A 186 -13.88 24.48 -6.85
N VAL A 187 -12.75 24.26 -7.51
CA VAL A 187 -11.92 25.30 -8.13
C VAL A 187 -11.93 25.08 -9.64
N ALA A 188 -12.26 26.12 -10.39
CA ALA A 188 -12.20 26.06 -11.85
C ALA A 188 -10.73 26.04 -12.28
N CYS A 189 -10.34 24.97 -12.98
CA CYS A 189 -9.01 24.86 -13.59
C CYS A 189 -9.10 25.07 -15.10
N SER A 190 -8.00 25.47 -15.73
CA SER A 190 -7.94 25.67 -17.19
C SER A 190 -8.31 24.41 -17.95
N LYS A 191 -9.01 24.54 -19.08
CA LYS A 191 -9.46 23.40 -19.89
C LYS A 191 -8.35 22.74 -20.71
N ASP A 192 -7.25 23.45 -20.92
CA ASP A 192 -6.25 23.06 -21.92
C ASP A 192 -5.27 22.00 -21.42
N ASN A 193 -5.08 21.87 -20.11
CA ASN A 193 -4.32 20.80 -19.47
C ASN A 193 -5.01 20.35 -18.18
N PRO A 194 -5.18 19.03 -17.95
CA PRO A 194 -5.71 18.54 -16.68
C PRO A 194 -4.75 18.96 -15.55
N PRO A 195 -5.24 19.66 -14.51
CA PRO A 195 -4.39 20.11 -13.43
C PRO A 195 -3.90 18.92 -12.61
N THR A 196 -2.60 18.89 -12.35
CA THR A 196 -2.00 17.97 -11.37
C THR A 196 -2.11 18.62 -9.98
N MET A 197 -2.42 17.84 -8.95
CA MET A 197 -2.52 18.37 -7.59
C MET A 197 -1.96 17.41 -6.55
N THR A 198 -1.45 17.95 -5.44
CA THR A 198 -1.04 17.17 -4.28
C THR A 198 -1.29 17.93 -2.99
N SER A 199 -1.40 17.21 -1.88
CA SER A 199 -1.73 17.76 -0.57
C SER A 199 -0.70 17.33 0.47
N ASN A 200 -0.40 18.24 1.39
CA ASN A 200 0.41 17.95 2.57
C ASN A 200 -0.42 17.96 3.88
N ASN A 201 -1.74 17.74 3.76
CA ASN A 201 -2.75 17.85 4.83
C ASN A 201 -3.01 19.25 5.37
N HIS A 202 -2.20 20.26 5.05
CA HIS A 202 -2.41 21.66 5.44
C HIS A 202 -2.80 22.51 4.25
N PHE A 203 -2.12 22.28 3.14
CA PHE A 203 -2.26 22.99 1.88
C PHE A 203 -2.43 22.02 0.73
N LEU A 204 -3.07 22.51 -0.31
CA LEU A 204 -3.24 21.85 -1.60
C LEU A 204 -2.45 22.63 -2.64
N LEU A 205 -1.46 21.98 -3.25
CA LEU A 205 -0.71 22.53 -4.38
C LEU A 205 -1.37 22.05 -5.67
N ILE A 206 -1.67 22.98 -6.57
CA ILE A 206 -2.28 22.70 -7.87
C ILE A 206 -1.43 23.34 -8.96
N ASP A 207 -1.12 22.57 -10.01
CA ASP A 207 -0.61 23.11 -11.26
C ASP A 207 -1.72 23.81 -12.04
N GLN A 208 -1.64 25.13 -12.11
CA GLN A 208 -2.51 25.99 -12.91
C GLN A 208 -1.63 26.83 -13.84
N TYR A 209 -1.07 26.17 -14.86
CA TYR A 209 -0.20 26.80 -15.84
C TYR A 209 -0.66 28.22 -16.24
N PRO A 210 0.21 29.24 -16.13
CA PRO A 210 1.66 29.16 -15.93
C PRO A 210 2.13 29.14 -14.46
N ASN A 211 1.25 28.97 -13.48
CA ASN A 211 1.57 29.09 -12.07
C ASN A 211 1.34 27.80 -11.28
N LEU A 212 2.15 27.59 -10.24
CA LEU A 212 1.83 26.71 -9.14
C LEU A 212 1.03 27.49 -8.09
N CYS A 213 -0.16 27.01 -7.77
CA CYS A 213 -1.10 27.68 -6.87
C CYS A 213 -1.25 26.89 -5.57
N LEU A 214 -0.97 27.53 -4.44
CA LEU A 214 -1.14 26.96 -3.11
C LEU A 214 -2.48 27.40 -2.52
N TYR A 215 -3.29 26.43 -2.10
CA TYR A 215 -4.60 26.62 -1.51
C TYR A 215 -4.64 26.14 -0.06
N ASP A 216 -5.48 26.76 0.76
CA ASP A 216 -5.82 26.23 2.09
C ASP A 216 -6.89 25.12 2.04
N LYS A 217 -7.25 24.60 3.21
CA LYS A 217 -8.33 23.60 3.39
C LYS A 217 -9.71 24.08 2.94
N GLN A 218 -9.90 25.39 2.82
CA GLN A 218 -11.15 26.03 2.38
C GLN A 218 -11.14 26.35 0.87
N LEU A 219 -10.12 25.90 0.14
CA LEU A 219 -9.85 26.21 -1.27
C LEU A 219 -9.68 27.72 -1.54
N THR A 220 -9.18 28.46 -0.56
CA THR A 220 -8.76 29.85 -0.73
C THR A 220 -7.33 29.85 -1.29
N LEU A 221 -7.11 30.58 -2.37
CA LEU A 221 -5.78 30.78 -2.92
C LEU A 221 -4.93 31.59 -1.93
N LEU A 222 -3.82 31.01 -1.48
CA LEU A 222 -2.89 31.66 -0.56
C LEU A 222 -1.71 32.29 -1.30
N LYS A 223 -1.18 31.59 -2.31
CA LYS A 223 0.03 32.00 -3.00
C LYS A 223 0.12 31.41 -4.40
N GLU A 224 0.76 32.16 -5.29
CA GLU A 224 1.12 31.71 -6.63
C GLU A 224 2.64 31.76 -6.79
N TYR A 225 3.18 30.78 -7.52
CA TYR A 225 4.57 30.72 -7.91
C TYR A 225 4.66 30.54 -9.43
N PRO A 226 5.25 31.49 -10.18
CA PRO A 226 5.44 31.34 -11.61
C PRO A 226 6.26 30.10 -11.95
N TRP A 227 5.70 29.21 -12.77
CA TRP A 227 6.36 27.99 -13.20
C TRP A 227 6.99 28.19 -14.58
N GLU A 228 8.31 28.38 -14.59
CA GLU A 228 9.08 28.67 -15.81
C GLU A 228 9.65 27.40 -16.49
N TYR A 229 9.30 26.22 -15.98
CA TYR A 229 9.84 24.94 -16.46
C TYR A 229 8.84 24.19 -17.35
N ASP A 230 9.22 22.99 -17.75
CA ASP A 230 8.35 22.11 -18.54
C ASP A 230 7.05 21.75 -17.79
N PRO A 231 6.02 21.28 -18.51
CA PRO A 231 4.79 20.80 -17.92
C PRO A 231 5.03 19.76 -16.82
N ILE A 232 4.17 19.80 -15.79
CA ILE A 232 4.25 18.96 -14.61
C ILE A 232 3.35 17.73 -14.81
N PRO A 233 3.91 16.56 -15.18
CA PRO A 233 3.11 15.35 -15.32
C PRO A 233 2.57 14.85 -13.98
N ASP A 234 3.32 15.04 -12.88
CA ASP A 234 2.89 14.62 -11.55
C ASP A 234 3.62 15.38 -10.42
N MET A 235 3.06 15.33 -9.21
CA MET A 235 3.66 15.89 -8.00
C MET A 235 3.22 15.12 -6.75
N CYS A 236 4.09 15.03 -5.75
CA CYS A 236 3.77 14.40 -4.46
C CYS A 236 4.33 15.19 -3.28
N TRP A 237 3.91 14.85 -2.06
CA TRP A 237 4.41 15.45 -0.83
C TRP A 237 5.31 14.48 -0.07
N SER A 238 6.48 14.94 0.37
CA SER A 238 7.35 14.21 1.29
C SER A 238 7.32 14.84 2.68
N SER A 239 6.80 14.09 3.65
CA SER A 239 6.80 14.50 5.07
C SER A 239 8.21 14.57 5.64
N THR A 240 9.12 13.69 5.23
CA THR A 240 10.52 13.69 5.69
C THR A 240 11.29 14.92 5.24
N LEU A 241 11.11 15.34 3.98
CA LEU A 241 11.77 16.52 3.43
C LEU A 241 11.00 17.82 3.69
N ASN A 242 9.80 17.71 4.25
CA ASN A 242 8.85 18.81 4.41
C ASN A 242 8.68 19.66 3.15
N SER A 243 8.61 18.98 2.00
CA SER A 243 8.63 19.61 0.68
C SER A 243 7.77 18.85 -0.32
N PHE A 244 7.19 19.61 -1.27
CA PHE A 244 6.58 19.08 -2.47
C PHE A 244 7.67 18.63 -3.44
N ILE A 245 7.52 17.42 -3.96
CA ILE A 245 8.35 16.87 -5.02
C ILE A 245 7.59 17.05 -6.33
N ILE A 246 8.19 17.77 -7.26
CA ILE A 246 7.59 18.10 -8.56
C ILE A 246 8.46 17.47 -9.63
N ILE A 247 7.87 16.60 -10.44
CA ILE A 247 8.58 16.04 -11.60
C ILE A 247 8.21 16.83 -12.86
N THR A 248 9.14 16.87 -13.80
CA THR A 248 8.93 17.50 -15.11
C THR A 248 9.36 16.56 -16.22
N ASN A 249 8.78 16.73 -17.40
CA ASN A 249 9.06 15.87 -18.55
C ASN A 249 10.52 15.92 -19.05
N LYS A 250 11.27 17.02 -18.79
CA LYS A 250 12.65 17.17 -19.30
C LYS A 250 13.64 17.75 -18.29
N ASN A 251 13.18 18.58 -17.35
CA ASN A 251 14.04 19.31 -16.42
C ASN A 251 14.32 18.57 -15.10
N GLY A 252 13.87 17.33 -14.96
CA GLY A 252 14.18 16.48 -13.80
C GLY A 252 13.22 16.68 -12.63
N VAL A 253 13.72 16.45 -11.42
CA VAL A 253 12.95 16.46 -10.17
C VAL A 253 13.28 17.73 -9.38
N PHE A 254 12.24 18.40 -8.88
CA PHE A 254 12.35 19.62 -8.10
C PHE A 254 11.78 19.42 -6.69
N LEU A 255 12.39 20.09 -5.71
CA LEU A 255 11.85 20.25 -4.37
C LEU A 255 11.35 21.68 -4.20
N MET A 256 10.07 21.79 -3.89
CA MET A 256 9.42 23.05 -3.55
C MET A 256 9.01 23.00 -2.09
N ASN A 257 9.42 23.97 -1.29
CA ASN A 257 9.01 23.98 0.11
C ASN A 257 7.52 24.30 0.27
N GLU A 258 6.98 23.99 1.45
CA GLU A 258 5.56 24.14 1.79
C GLU A 258 4.96 25.53 1.46
N ASN A 259 5.77 26.60 1.57
CA ASN A 259 5.33 27.98 1.41
C ASN A 259 5.63 28.58 0.02
N LEU A 260 6.04 27.78 -0.95
CA LEU A 260 6.47 28.21 -2.29
C LEU A 260 7.51 29.35 -2.27
N THR A 261 8.47 29.29 -1.36
CA THR A 261 9.52 30.32 -1.20
C THR A 261 10.88 29.86 -1.70
N SER A 262 11.11 28.56 -1.77
CA SER A 262 12.35 27.99 -2.29
C SER A 262 12.04 26.85 -3.23
N LEU A 263 12.70 26.88 -4.38
CA LEU A 263 12.69 25.81 -5.38
C LEU A 263 14.13 25.34 -5.58
N GLU A 264 14.35 24.04 -5.43
CA GLU A 264 15.63 23.39 -5.64
C GLU A 264 15.50 22.32 -6.72
N CYS A 265 16.44 22.29 -7.67
CA CYS A 265 16.51 21.26 -8.69
C CYS A 265 17.48 20.16 -8.22
N ILE A 266 17.00 18.92 -8.11
CA ILE A 266 17.83 17.79 -7.66
C ILE A 266 18.70 17.34 -8.83
N GLN A 267 20.01 17.58 -8.74
CA GLN A 267 20.96 17.21 -9.79
C GLN A 267 21.39 15.73 -9.76
N THR A 268 21.19 15.04 -8.63
CA THR A 268 21.61 13.65 -8.45
C THR A 268 20.71 12.64 -9.15
N ILE A 269 19.50 13.04 -9.54
CA ILE A 269 18.55 12.18 -10.26
C ILE A 269 18.75 12.39 -11.76
N GLU A 270 18.92 11.28 -12.48
CA GLU A 270 19.08 11.31 -13.93
C GLU A 270 17.88 11.99 -14.60
N LYS A 271 18.16 12.84 -15.58
CA LYS A 271 17.13 13.54 -16.35
C LYS A 271 16.49 12.55 -17.33
N LYS A 272 15.30 12.08 -16.99
CA LYS A 272 14.44 11.23 -17.82
C LYS A 272 13.05 11.82 -17.95
N GLN A 273 12.28 11.28 -18.90
CA GLN A 273 10.87 11.61 -19.04
C GLN A 273 10.03 10.87 -17.98
N TRP A 274 10.02 11.41 -16.77
CA TRP A 274 9.22 10.88 -15.67
C TRP A 274 7.72 11.12 -15.90
N LEU A 275 6.88 10.15 -15.52
CA LEU A 275 5.43 10.20 -15.73
C LEU A 275 4.64 10.36 -14.44
N SER A 276 5.03 9.66 -13.39
CA SER A 276 4.40 9.76 -12.08
C SER A 276 5.40 9.62 -10.95
N CYS A 277 5.05 10.16 -9.79
CA CYS A 277 5.88 10.12 -8.61
C CYS A 277 5.08 9.90 -7.32
N THR A 278 5.68 9.17 -6.40
CA THR A 278 5.23 9.09 -5.00
C THR A 278 6.42 8.81 -4.11
N CYS A 279 6.30 9.02 -2.80
CA CYS A 279 7.39 8.74 -1.87
C CYS A 279 6.90 8.07 -0.59
N SER A 280 7.78 7.26 0.00
CA SER A 280 7.73 6.89 1.41
C SER A 280 8.64 7.84 2.21
N ASP A 281 8.79 7.57 3.50
CA ASP A 281 9.66 8.37 4.37
C ASP A 281 11.13 8.37 3.94
N SER A 282 11.60 7.32 3.27
CA SER A 282 13.01 7.14 2.89
C SER A 282 13.26 6.94 1.40
N THR A 283 12.21 6.74 0.59
CA THR A 283 12.36 6.34 -0.82
C THR A 283 11.44 7.15 -1.72
N LEU A 284 12.01 7.66 -2.81
CA LEU A 284 11.27 8.25 -3.92
C LEU A 284 11.03 7.20 -5.00
N PHE A 285 9.77 6.99 -5.39
CA PHE A 285 9.36 6.09 -6.45
C PHE A 285 8.98 6.91 -7.68
N LEU A 286 9.59 6.60 -8.82
CA LEU A 286 9.40 7.29 -10.09
C LEU A 286 9.05 6.29 -11.19
N THR A 287 8.16 6.67 -12.10
CA THR A 287 7.82 5.84 -13.28
C THR A 287 8.23 6.54 -14.57
N THR A 288 8.67 5.78 -15.57
CA THR A 288 9.07 6.26 -16.90
C THR A 288 8.59 5.26 -17.98
N ASN A 289 8.40 5.76 -19.21
CA ASN A 289 8.11 4.92 -20.38
C ASN A 289 9.36 4.26 -20.97
N GLU A 290 10.55 4.68 -20.53
CA GLU A 290 11.80 4.09 -20.97
C GLU A 290 11.97 2.72 -20.31
N SER A 291 12.11 1.67 -21.12
CA SER A 291 12.52 0.34 -20.67
C SER A 291 13.87 0.44 -19.94
N GLY A 292 13.90 0.01 -18.68
CA GLY A 292 15.08 0.01 -17.80
C GLY A 292 16.16 -0.99 -18.18
#